data_AF-A0A0L8L6C3-F1
#
_entry.id   AF-A0A0L8L6C3-F1
#
_cell.length_a   1.000
_cell.length_b   1.000
_cell.length_c   1.000
_cell.angle_alpha   90.00
_cell.angle_beta   90.00
_cell.angle_gamma   90.00
#
_symmetry.space_group_name_H-M   'P 1'
#
loop_
_entity.id
_entity.type
_entity.pdbx_description
1 polymer ?
#
loop_
_entity_poly.entity_id
_entity_poly.type
_entity_poly.pdbx_seq_one_letter_code
_entity_poly.pdbx_strand_id
1 'polypeptide(L)'
;MGRTIHEDIAEDELADMLADADQARHLHTVAARLREGHFPDWLAAMVGQTPARPGSWPSHQVAAFTSVMTRLAYGRIARHRIRVGASPGADADRVGNAASLQGLPAPFVAHLDMTQHGADCDGSLEWTEPVTAWRSTAVPVLGAHVLHGAIQAPFEVRPSSVPLEVGYTLPSRTFAHLLTEGAVARWPYDDEEVHVLVDLEWAGLFMGARPLPADVEPVRAL
;
A
#
# COMPACT_ATOMS: atom_id res chain seq x y z
N MET A 1 -16.67 17.15 12.63
CA MET A 1 -15.96 15.87 12.87
C MET A 1 -14.51 16.22 13.17
N GLY A 2 -13.95 15.67 14.24
CA GLY A 2 -12.51 15.80 14.52
C GLY A 2 -11.70 14.97 13.52
N ARG A 3 -10.42 15.30 13.35
CA ARG A 3 -9.48 14.51 12.54
C ARG A 3 -9.25 13.15 13.18
N THR A 4 -8.95 12.15 12.35
CA THR A 4 -8.51 10.83 12.81
C THR A 4 -7.02 10.82 13.15
N ILE A 5 -6.57 9.85 13.95
CA ILE A 5 -5.14 9.67 14.25
C ILE A 5 -4.28 9.50 12.98
N HIS A 6 -4.83 8.85 11.96
CA HIS A 6 -4.17 8.66 10.66
C HIS A 6 -3.92 10.01 9.95
N GLU A 7 -4.89 10.92 10.01
CA GLU A 7 -4.76 12.25 9.44
C GLU A 7 -3.79 13.12 10.23
N ASP A 8 -3.74 12.99 11.57
CA ASP A 8 -2.75 13.69 12.38
C ASP A 8 -1.32 13.22 12.05
N ILE A 9 -1.09 11.91 11.90
CA ILE A 9 0.20 11.36 11.42
C ILE A 9 0.58 11.93 10.05
N ALA A 10 -0.38 12.08 9.14
CA ALA A 10 -0.13 12.63 7.81
C ALA A 10 0.13 14.15 7.82
N GLU A 11 -0.45 14.89 8.76
CA GLU A 11 -0.16 16.31 8.98
C GLU A 11 1.25 16.50 9.56
N ASP A 12 1.68 15.64 10.48
CA ASP A 12 3.06 15.65 11.00
C ASP A 12 4.06 15.37 9.88
N GLU A 13 3.82 14.36 9.03
CA GLU A 13 4.65 14.07 7.86
C GLU A 13 4.67 15.25 6.86
N LEU A 14 3.53 15.92 6.65
CA LEU A 14 3.48 17.12 5.83
C LEU A 14 4.36 18.23 6.42
N ALA A 15 4.28 18.46 7.73
CA ALA A 15 5.09 19.46 8.41
C ALA A 15 6.58 19.16 8.27
N ASP A 16 6.99 17.91 8.44
CA ASP A 16 8.37 17.45 8.27
C ASP A 16 8.86 17.64 6.83
N MET A 17 8.04 17.28 5.83
CA MET A 17 8.38 17.51 4.42
C MET A 17 8.53 18.98 4.08
N LEU A 18 7.70 19.86 4.66
CA LEU A 18 7.76 21.30 4.41
C LEU A 18 8.94 21.98 5.11
N ALA A 19 9.47 21.38 6.18
CA ALA A 19 10.65 21.86 6.88
C ALA A 19 11.96 21.62 6.09
N ASP A 20 11.97 20.67 5.16
CA ASP A 20 13.10 20.33 4.28
C ASP A 20 12.86 20.81 2.84
N ALA A 21 13.77 21.64 2.29
CA ALA A 21 13.57 22.27 0.99
C ALA A 21 13.53 21.30 -0.19
N ASP A 22 14.25 20.17 -0.11
CA ASP A 22 14.25 19.16 -1.17
C ASP A 22 13.02 18.26 -1.08
N GLN A 23 12.58 17.90 0.13
CA GLN A 23 11.32 17.18 0.33
C GLN A 23 10.11 18.03 -0.07
N ALA A 24 10.08 19.32 0.27
CA ALA A 24 9.02 20.24 -0.14
C ALA A 24 8.93 20.34 -1.68
N ARG A 25 10.09 20.37 -2.37
CA ARG A 25 10.13 20.36 -3.83
C ARG A 25 9.58 19.05 -4.40
N HIS A 26 9.98 17.92 -3.84
CA HIS A 26 9.49 16.59 -4.24
C HIS A 26 7.98 16.46 -4.04
N LEU A 27 7.46 16.87 -2.88
CA LEU A 27 6.03 16.93 -2.58
C LEU A 27 5.28 17.77 -3.63
N HIS A 28 5.80 18.94 -3.98
CA HIS A 28 5.20 19.78 -5.02
C HIS A 28 5.17 19.08 -6.40
N THR A 29 6.26 18.39 -6.77
CA THR A 29 6.32 17.59 -8.00
C THR A 29 5.29 16.46 -8.01
N VAL A 30 5.16 15.71 -6.92
CA VAL A 30 4.15 14.64 -6.80
C VAL A 30 2.74 15.21 -6.87
N ALA A 31 2.46 16.31 -6.17
CA ALA A 31 1.17 16.99 -6.22
C ALA A 31 0.78 17.44 -7.64
N ALA A 32 1.74 18.00 -8.40
CA ALA A 32 1.52 18.36 -9.80
C ALA A 32 1.21 17.12 -10.66
N ARG A 33 1.98 16.05 -10.51
CA ARG A 33 1.77 14.78 -11.23
C ARG A 33 0.43 14.12 -10.92
N LEU A 34 -0.05 14.20 -9.67
CA LEU A 34 -1.39 13.73 -9.30
C LEU A 34 -2.50 14.55 -9.97
N ARG A 35 -2.35 15.88 -10.03
CA ARG A 35 -3.29 16.76 -10.74
C ARG A 35 -3.35 16.48 -12.24
N GLU A 36 -2.20 16.16 -12.83
CA GLU A 36 -2.04 15.85 -14.26
C GLU A 36 -2.41 14.41 -14.63
N GLY A 37 -2.71 13.54 -13.65
CA GLY A 37 -3.06 12.15 -13.90
C GLY A 37 -1.87 11.29 -14.36
N HIS A 38 -0.65 11.64 -13.95
CA HIS A 38 0.58 10.93 -14.35
C HIS A 38 0.85 9.63 -13.58
N PHE A 39 -0.01 9.28 -12.62
CA PHE A 39 0.04 7.99 -11.92
C PHE A 39 -1.06 7.08 -12.48
N PRO A 40 -0.75 5.82 -12.84
CA PRO A 40 -1.79 4.85 -13.19
C PRO A 40 -2.80 4.69 -12.04
N ASP A 41 -4.08 4.54 -12.36
CA ASP A 41 -5.15 4.48 -11.37
C ASP A 41 -4.93 3.36 -10.35
N TRP A 42 -4.52 2.16 -10.80
CA TRP A 42 -4.21 1.03 -9.92
C TRP A 42 -3.10 1.35 -8.92
N LEU A 43 -2.10 2.14 -9.33
CA LEU A 43 -0.96 2.47 -8.47
C LEU A 43 -1.36 3.49 -7.42
N ALA A 44 -2.17 4.48 -7.81
CA ALA A 44 -2.75 5.43 -6.87
C ALA A 44 -3.66 4.70 -5.86
N ALA A 45 -4.58 3.86 -6.35
CA ALA A 45 -5.58 3.16 -5.55
C ALA A 45 -4.99 2.20 -4.51
N MET A 46 -3.87 1.56 -4.85
CA MET A 46 -3.08 0.73 -3.93
C MET A 46 -2.63 1.51 -2.69
N VAL A 47 -2.32 2.81 -2.82
CA VAL A 47 -1.92 3.65 -1.69
C VAL A 47 -3.13 4.34 -1.07
N GLY A 48 -4.04 4.86 -1.89
CA GLY A 48 -5.27 5.47 -1.42
C GLY A 48 -6.26 5.71 -2.55
N GLN A 49 -7.55 5.62 -2.23
CA GLN A 49 -8.65 5.82 -3.16
C GLN A 49 -9.78 6.54 -2.44
N THR A 50 -10.33 7.57 -3.06
CA THR A 50 -11.49 8.32 -2.55
C THR A 50 -12.49 8.52 -3.69
N PRO A 51 -13.75 8.91 -3.40
CA PRO A 51 -14.67 9.32 -4.46
C PRO A 51 -14.14 10.52 -5.28
N ALA A 52 -13.31 11.36 -4.66
CA ALA A 52 -12.62 12.45 -5.33
C ALA A 52 -11.36 11.95 -6.05
N ARG A 53 -10.97 12.62 -7.15
CA ARG A 53 -9.75 12.27 -7.89
C ARG A 53 -8.49 12.55 -7.07
N PRO A 54 -7.39 11.80 -7.24
CA PRO A 54 -6.15 12.01 -6.48
C PRO A 54 -5.60 13.45 -6.56
N GLY A 55 -5.76 14.13 -7.69
CA GLY A 55 -5.36 15.54 -7.86
C GLY A 55 -6.09 16.54 -6.95
N SER A 56 -7.18 16.14 -6.31
CA SER A 56 -7.95 16.97 -5.36
C SER A 56 -7.70 16.63 -3.89
N TRP A 57 -6.78 15.71 -3.60
CA TRP A 57 -6.45 15.35 -2.23
C TRP A 57 -5.86 16.54 -1.45
N PRO A 58 -6.23 16.70 -0.16
CA PRO A 58 -5.57 17.63 0.74
C PRO A 58 -4.05 17.39 0.81
N SER A 59 -3.28 18.43 1.11
CA SER A 59 -1.81 18.35 1.12
C SER A 59 -1.24 17.27 2.02
N HIS A 60 -1.84 17.01 3.19
CA HIS A 60 -1.38 15.94 4.10
C HIS A 60 -1.61 14.54 3.50
N GLN A 61 -2.69 14.34 2.73
CA GLN A 61 -2.90 13.09 1.99
C GLN A 61 -1.89 12.94 0.85
N VAL A 62 -1.53 14.05 0.19
CA VAL A 62 -0.46 14.04 -0.82
C VAL A 62 0.90 13.76 -0.20
N ALA A 63 1.18 14.25 1.02
CA ALA A 63 2.38 13.92 1.77
C ALA A 63 2.45 12.43 2.10
N ALA A 64 1.41 11.87 2.73
CA ALA A 64 1.32 10.44 3.00
C ALA A 64 1.49 9.58 1.73
N PHE A 65 0.82 9.96 0.64
CA PHE A 65 1.01 9.31 -0.67
C PHE A 65 2.46 9.37 -1.15
N THR A 66 3.08 10.56 -1.06
CA THR A 66 4.47 10.80 -1.46
C THR A 66 5.42 9.91 -0.65
N SER A 67 5.22 9.78 0.66
CA SER A 67 6.03 8.94 1.54
C SER A 67 5.93 7.47 1.16
N VAL A 68 4.71 6.94 0.99
CA VAL A 68 4.50 5.53 0.60
C VAL A 68 5.13 5.25 -0.77
N MET A 69 4.88 6.13 -1.76
CA MET A 69 5.45 5.97 -3.10
C MET A 69 6.98 6.05 -3.12
N THR A 70 7.56 6.93 -2.31
CA THR A 70 9.01 7.06 -2.16
C THR A 70 9.60 5.79 -1.56
N ARG A 71 9.00 5.25 -0.50
CA ARG A 71 9.43 3.99 0.13
C ARG A 71 9.28 2.79 -0.81
N LEU A 72 8.23 2.73 -1.63
CA LEU A 72 8.09 1.73 -2.69
C LEU A 72 9.20 1.85 -3.75
N ALA A 73 9.46 3.07 -4.24
CA ALA A 73 10.45 3.34 -5.27
C ALA A 73 11.88 2.96 -4.85
N TYR A 74 12.22 3.19 -3.57
CA TYR A 74 13.52 2.83 -2.99
C TYR A 74 13.59 1.42 -2.43
N GLY A 75 12.52 0.62 -2.56
CA GLY A 75 12.52 -0.78 -2.11
C GLY A 75 12.46 -0.96 -0.60
N ARG A 76 12.09 0.09 0.15
CA ARG A 76 11.81 -0.01 1.59
C ARG A 76 10.48 -0.69 1.85
N ILE A 77 9.51 -0.52 0.96
CA ILE A 77 8.27 -1.31 0.99
C ILE A 77 8.34 -2.40 -0.09
N ALA A 78 8.07 -3.64 0.31
CA ALA A 78 7.79 -4.74 -0.60
C ALA A 78 6.28 -4.89 -0.83
N ARG A 79 5.92 -5.41 -2.00
CA ARG A 79 4.53 -5.67 -2.39
C ARG A 79 4.31 -7.15 -2.72
N HIS A 80 3.24 -7.72 -2.19
CA HIS A 80 2.67 -8.98 -2.66
C HIS A 80 1.27 -8.74 -3.26
N ARG A 81 0.88 -9.52 -4.27
CA ARG A 81 -0.41 -9.41 -4.97
C ARG A 81 -1.16 -10.72 -4.81
N ILE A 82 -2.38 -10.65 -4.30
CA ILE A 82 -3.25 -11.81 -4.10
C ILE A 82 -4.46 -11.64 -5.00
N ARG A 83 -4.67 -12.56 -5.94
CA ARG A 83 -5.83 -12.48 -6.83
C ARG A 83 -7.08 -12.96 -6.09
N VAL A 84 -8.08 -12.08 -6.01
CA VAL A 84 -9.42 -12.38 -5.49
C VAL A 84 -10.31 -12.86 -6.63
N GLY A 85 -10.17 -12.26 -7.82
CA GLY A 85 -11.00 -12.55 -9.00
C GLY A 85 -12.36 -11.83 -8.99
N ALA A 86 -12.55 -10.91 -8.04
CA ALA A 86 -13.67 -9.98 -7.97
C ALA A 86 -13.17 -8.66 -7.36
N SER A 87 -13.85 -7.56 -7.67
CA SER A 87 -13.65 -6.27 -7.00
C SER A 87 -14.54 -6.12 -5.78
N PRO A 88 -14.20 -5.24 -4.82
CA PRO A 88 -15.07 -4.98 -3.69
C PRO A 88 -16.44 -4.49 -4.15
N GLY A 89 -17.49 -5.04 -3.57
CA GLY A 89 -18.82 -4.46 -3.59
C GLY A 89 -18.92 -3.21 -2.73
N ALA A 90 -20.04 -2.50 -2.83
CA ALA A 90 -20.29 -1.27 -2.06
C ALA A 90 -20.04 -1.48 -0.56
N ASP A 91 -19.62 -0.42 0.15
CA ASP A 91 -19.24 -0.50 1.57
C ASP A 91 -20.31 -1.13 2.48
N ALA A 92 -21.59 -0.92 2.16
CA ALA A 92 -22.73 -1.52 2.86
C ALA A 92 -22.88 -3.04 2.63
N ASP A 93 -22.28 -3.61 1.59
CA ASP A 93 -22.31 -5.05 1.26
C ASP A 93 -21.14 -5.81 1.90
N ARG A 94 -21.04 -5.70 3.23
CA ARG A 94 -20.00 -6.38 4.03
C ARG A 94 -20.05 -7.90 3.87
N VAL A 95 -21.25 -8.46 3.78
CA VAL A 95 -21.45 -9.91 3.62
C VAL A 95 -20.95 -10.37 2.25
N GLY A 96 -21.26 -9.64 1.17
CA GLY A 96 -20.73 -9.93 -0.16
C GLY A 96 -19.22 -9.84 -0.22
N ASN A 97 -18.63 -8.78 0.35
CA ASN A 97 -17.19 -8.60 0.42
C ASN A 97 -16.50 -9.73 1.21
N ALA A 98 -17.07 -10.14 2.36
CA ALA A 98 -16.56 -11.26 3.14
C ALA A 98 -16.62 -12.58 2.34
N ALA A 99 -17.72 -12.83 1.63
CA ALA A 99 -17.87 -14.02 0.79
C ALA A 99 -16.86 -14.05 -0.36
N SER A 100 -16.58 -12.93 -1.01
CA SER A 100 -15.53 -12.84 -2.04
C SER A 100 -14.15 -13.18 -1.48
N LEU A 101 -13.85 -12.71 -0.26
CA LEU A 101 -12.56 -12.94 0.40
C LEU A 101 -12.40 -14.37 0.97
N GLN A 102 -13.47 -15.15 1.11
CA GLN A 102 -13.35 -16.58 1.45
C GLN A 102 -12.70 -17.40 0.34
N GLY A 103 -12.70 -16.88 -0.89
CA GLY A 103 -12.10 -17.52 -2.06
C GLY A 103 -10.61 -17.25 -2.25
N LEU A 104 -9.94 -16.59 -1.31
CA LEU A 104 -8.52 -16.31 -1.42
C LEU A 104 -7.70 -17.61 -1.54
N PRO A 105 -6.66 -17.63 -2.39
CA PRO A 105 -5.78 -18.79 -2.49
C PRO A 105 -5.02 -19.01 -1.17
N ALA A 106 -4.76 -20.27 -0.83
CA ALA A 106 -3.82 -20.59 0.24
C ALA A 106 -2.46 -19.89 -0.01
N PRO A 107 -1.77 -19.39 1.03
CA PRO A 107 -2.06 -19.57 2.46
C PRO A 107 -2.92 -18.47 3.09
N PHE A 108 -3.62 -17.64 2.30
CA PHE A 108 -4.26 -16.42 2.79
C PHE A 108 -5.67 -16.66 3.34
N VAL A 109 -5.96 -15.99 4.46
CA VAL A 109 -7.30 -15.93 5.06
C VAL A 109 -7.59 -14.47 5.40
N ALA A 110 -8.79 -14.00 5.11
CA ALA A 110 -9.22 -12.64 5.45
C ALA A 110 -10.45 -12.67 6.35
N HIS A 111 -10.46 -11.74 7.31
CA HIS A 111 -11.54 -11.55 8.28
C HIS A 111 -11.99 -10.09 8.20
N LEU A 112 -13.26 -9.84 7.88
CA LEU A 112 -13.83 -8.48 7.90
C LEU A 112 -14.53 -8.20 9.23
N ASP A 113 -14.36 -6.98 9.75
CA ASP A 113 -15.19 -6.48 10.82
C ASP A 113 -16.60 -6.18 10.26
N MET A 114 -17.55 -7.01 10.69
CA MET A 114 -18.94 -6.93 10.26
C MET A 114 -19.72 -5.79 10.95
N THR A 115 -19.12 -5.12 11.93
CA THR A 115 -19.80 -4.14 12.78
C THR A 115 -19.28 -2.71 12.60
N GLN A 116 -18.05 -2.52 12.12
CA GLN A 116 -17.46 -1.22 11.77
C GLN A 116 -17.69 -0.10 12.81
N HIS A 117 -17.62 -0.41 14.11
CA HIS A 117 -17.82 0.61 15.14
C HIS A 117 -16.55 1.43 15.37
N GLY A 118 -16.23 2.32 14.44
CA GLY A 118 -15.08 3.22 14.55
C GLY A 118 -13.73 2.49 14.59
N ALA A 119 -13.66 1.30 13.97
CA ALA A 119 -12.44 0.53 13.87
C ALA A 119 -11.39 1.26 13.02
N ASP A 120 -10.12 1.16 13.42
CA ASP A 120 -9.00 1.78 12.71
C ASP A 120 -8.80 1.16 11.30
N CYS A 121 -9.30 -0.06 11.07
CA CYS A 121 -9.31 -0.76 9.80
C CYS A 121 -10.59 -1.57 9.54
N ASP A 122 -10.78 -2.08 8.32
CA ASP A 122 -11.95 -2.86 7.91
C ASP A 122 -11.91 -4.33 8.33
N GLY A 123 -10.74 -4.82 8.72
CA GLY A 123 -10.53 -6.22 9.07
C GLY A 123 -9.05 -6.58 9.13
N SER A 124 -8.74 -7.87 8.94
CA SER A 124 -7.38 -8.38 8.90
C SER A 124 -7.18 -9.39 7.79
N LEU A 125 -5.99 -9.42 7.20
CA LEU A 125 -5.51 -10.47 6.31
C LEU A 125 -4.38 -11.22 6.99
N GLU A 126 -4.46 -12.53 7.05
CA GLU A 126 -3.45 -13.41 7.66
C GLU A 126 -2.95 -14.47 6.68
N TRP A 127 -1.73 -14.95 6.93
CA TRP A 127 -1.17 -16.09 6.21
C TRP A 127 -0.29 -16.94 7.13
N THR A 128 -0.32 -18.25 6.93
CA THR A 128 0.32 -19.24 7.81
C THR A 128 1.65 -19.79 7.27
N GLU A 129 1.98 -19.52 6.01
CA GLU A 129 3.21 -19.96 5.34
C GLU A 129 3.97 -18.77 4.76
N PRO A 130 5.32 -18.80 4.68
CA PRO A 130 6.07 -17.70 4.09
C PRO A 130 5.63 -17.38 2.65
N VAL A 131 5.52 -16.10 2.31
CA VAL A 131 5.08 -15.62 0.99
C VAL A 131 6.14 -14.73 0.34
N THR A 132 6.21 -14.76 -0.99
CA THR A 132 7.16 -13.94 -1.75
C THR A 132 6.57 -12.57 -2.06
N ALA A 133 7.15 -11.51 -1.50
CA ALA A 133 6.89 -10.13 -1.89
C ALA A 133 8.02 -9.61 -2.80
N TRP A 134 7.75 -8.53 -3.54
CA TRP A 134 8.70 -7.93 -4.47
C TRP A 134 9.00 -6.49 -4.07
N ARG A 135 10.27 -6.12 -4.06
CA ARG A 135 10.72 -4.74 -3.78
C ARG A 135 11.52 -4.18 -4.93
N SER A 136 11.47 -2.87 -5.12
CA SER A 136 12.39 -2.16 -6.01
C SER A 136 13.84 -2.32 -5.52
N THR A 137 14.80 -2.41 -6.43
CA THR A 137 16.24 -2.30 -6.11
C THR A 137 16.76 -0.87 -6.26
N ALA A 138 15.89 0.08 -6.64
CA ALA A 138 16.23 1.44 -7.07
C ALA A 138 17.19 1.53 -8.28
N VAL A 139 17.60 0.39 -8.85
CA VAL A 139 18.44 0.35 -10.05
C VAL A 139 17.55 0.54 -11.28
N PRO A 140 17.75 1.62 -12.06
CA PRO A 140 16.91 1.89 -13.21
C PRO A 140 17.17 0.89 -14.35
N VAL A 141 16.11 0.47 -15.03
CA VAL A 141 16.15 -0.28 -16.29
C VAL A 141 16.21 0.74 -17.43
N LEU A 142 17.32 0.78 -18.15
CA LEU A 142 17.46 1.61 -19.34
C LEU A 142 16.39 1.23 -20.37
N GLY A 143 15.58 2.21 -20.79
CA GLY A 143 14.55 2.06 -21.83
C GLY A 143 13.12 1.77 -21.34
N ALA A 144 12.86 1.75 -20.03
CA ALA A 144 11.51 1.60 -19.47
C ALA A 144 10.91 2.96 -19.04
N HIS A 145 9.63 3.20 -19.34
CA HIS A 145 8.93 4.44 -18.98
C HIS A 145 8.54 4.49 -17.47
N VAL A 146 9.29 5.30 -16.72
CA VAL A 146 8.95 6.20 -15.58
C VAL A 146 8.15 5.69 -14.35
N LEU A 147 7.85 4.39 -14.19
CA LEU A 147 7.46 3.81 -12.88
C LEU A 147 7.68 2.30 -12.80
N HIS A 148 7.78 1.65 -13.96
CA HIS A 148 8.15 0.23 -14.16
C HIS A 148 9.66 0.04 -14.41
N GLY A 149 10.41 1.12 -14.28
CA GLY A 149 11.81 1.18 -14.68
C GLY A 149 12.79 0.75 -13.62
N ALA A 150 12.42 -0.09 -12.65
CA ALA A 150 13.39 -0.58 -11.66
C ALA A 150 13.40 -2.11 -11.64
N ILE A 151 14.59 -2.69 -11.48
CA ILE A 151 14.73 -4.12 -11.25
C ILE A 151 14.06 -4.45 -9.91
N GLN A 152 13.20 -5.46 -9.88
CA GLN A 152 12.59 -5.94 -8.65
C GLN A 152 13.33 -7.17 -8.11
N ALA A 153 13.54 -7.19 -6.80
CA ALA A 153 14.11 -8.33 -6.10
C ALA A 153 13.04 -8.98 -5.23
N PRO A 154 12.98 -10.32 -5.20
CA PRO A 154 12.04 -11.03 -4.37
C PRO A 154 12.51 -11.05 -2.91
N PHE A 155 11.55 -11.16 -2.02
CA PHE A 155 11.74 -11.08 -0.59
C PHE A 155 10.75 -11.98 0.13
N GLU A 156 11.24 -12.79 1.08
CA GLU A 156 10.38 -13.68 1.84
C GLU A 156 9.77 -12.94 3.04
N VAL A 157 8.44 -12.93 3.10
CA VAL A 157 7.67 -12.42 4.23
C VAL A 157 7.15 -13.60 5.02
N ARG A 158 7.54 -13.70 6.30
CA ARG A 158 7.09 -14.77 7.18
C ARG A 158 5.60 -14.70 7.49
N PRO A 159 4.99 -15.78 8.00
CA PRO A 159 3.61 -15.80 8.49
C PRO A 159 3.30 -14.61 9.38
N SER A 160 2.21 -13.90 9.10
CA SER A 160 1.77 -12.72 9.84
C SER A 160 0.28 -12.47 9.66
N SER A 161 -0.24 -11.50 10.41
CA SER A 161 -1.56 -10.89 10.22
C SER A 161 -1.38 -9.38 10.09
N VAL A 162 -2.09 -8.76 9.15
CA VAL A 162 -1.99 -7.33 8.84
C VAL A 162 -3.37 -6.69 8.73
N PRO A 163 -3.51 -5.38 9.02
CA PRO A 163 -4.74 -4.65 8.77
C PRO A 163 -5.20 -4.77 7.32
N LEU A 164 -6.50 -4.94 7.12
CA LEU A 164 -7.14 -4.98 5.80
C LEU A 164 -8.02 -3.76 5.61
N GLU A 165 -7.86 -3.11 4.46
CA GLU A 165 -8.57 -1.91 4.04
C GLU A 165 -9.28 -2.17 2.72
N VAL A 166 -10.61 -2.02 2.68
CA VAL A 166 -11.46 -2.40 1.54
C VAL A 166 -12.11 -1.17 0.91
N GLY A 167 -11.99 -1.04 -0.41
CA GLY A 167 -12.58 0.07 -1.16
C GLY A 167 -11.88 1.40 -0.90
N TYR A 168 -12.67 2.43 -0.56
CA TYR A 168 -12.17 3.78 -0.32
C TYR A 168 -11.38 3.88 0.98
N THR A 169 -10.10 4.22 0.86
CA THR A 169 -9.19 4.47 1.97
C THR A 169 -8.32 5.66 1.65
N LEU A 170 -8.13 6.55 2.61
CA LEU A 170 -7.25 7.70 2.46
C LEU A 170 -5.77 7.28 2.46
N PRO A 171 -4.88 7.91 1.68
CA PRO A 171 -3.44 7.64 1.71
C PRO A 171 -2.82 7.66 3.12
N SER A 172 -3.29 8.59 3.96
CA SER A 172 -2.91 8.70 5.39
C SER A 172 -3.10 7.41 6.18
N ARG A 173 -4.15 6.64 5.92
CA ARG A 173 -4.40 5.39 6.65
C ARG A 173 -3.42 4.29 6.24
N THR A 174 -3.20 4.11 4.94
CA THR A 174 -2.16 3.19 4.42
C THR A 174 -0.79 3.56 5.00
N PHE A 175 -0.47 4.86 5.00
CA PHE A 175 0.80 5.35 5.54
C PHE A 175 0.93 5.10 7.05
N ALA A 176 -0.11 5.39 7.82
CA ALA A 176 -0.13 5.14 9.24
C ALA A 176 0.06 3.65 9.55
N HIS A 177 -0.64 2.74 8.86
CA HIS A 177 -0.47 1.31 9.09
C HIS A 177 0.96 0.82 8.83
N LEU A 178 1.59 1.35 7.78
CA LEU A 178 2.99 1.04 7.48
C LEU A 178 3.96 1.58 8.55
N LEU A 179 3.61 2.66 9.25
CA LEU A 179 4.42 3.19 10.35
C LEU A 179 4.21 2.43 11.66
N THR A 180 2.96 2.07 11.99
CA THR A 180 2.59 1.54 13.31
C THR A 180 2.59 0.01 13.35
N GLU A 181 2.10 -0.65 12.31
CA GLU A 181 2.06 -2.12 12.19
C GLU A 181 3.09 -2.69 11.21
N GLY A 182 3.76 -1.83 10.44
CA GLY A 182 4.78 -2.24 9.46
C GLY A 182 4.22 -2.88 8.19
N ALA A 183 2.91 -3.07 8.08
CA ALA A 183 2.28 -3.67 6.90
C ALA A 183 0.79 -3.35 6.82
N VAL A 184 0.22 -3.47 5.61
CA VAL A 184 -1.22 -3.30 5.34
C VAL A 184 -1.62 -4.06 4.08
N ALA A 185 -2.82 -4.63 4.08
CA ALA A 185 -3.48 -5.18 2.91
C ALA A 185 -4.53 -4.20 2.37
N ARG A 186 -4.43 -3.86 1.08
CA ARG A 186 -5.36 -2.95 0.38
C ARG A 186 -6.10 -3.67 -0.73
N TRP A 187 -7.42 -3.69 -0.66
CA TRP A 187 -8.30 -4.16 -1.73
C TRP A 187 -9.16 -3.00 -2.24
N PRO A 188 -8.64 -2.16 -3.15
CA PRO A 188 -9.34 -0.97 -3.62
C PRO A 188 -10.52 -1.31 -4.55
N TYR A 189 -11.45 -0.37 -4.71
CA TYR A 189 -12.50 -0.47 -5.72
C TYR A 189 -11.90 -0.57 -7.12
N ASP A 190 -12.58 -1.31 -7.99
CA ASP A 190 -12.21 -1.60 -9.38
C ASP A 190 -10.94 -2.44 -9.56
N ASP A 191 -10.38 -2.99 -8.47
CA ASP A 191 -9.26 -3.94 -8.51
C ASP A 191 -9.72 -5.34 -8.12
N GLU A 192 -9.20 -6.35 -8.81
CA GLU A 192 -9.50 -7.77 -8.54
C GLU A 192 -8.46 -8.43 -7.64
N GLU A 193 -7.55 -7.62 -7.09
CA GLU A 193 -6.42 -8.06 -6.28
C GLU A 193 -6.36 -7.34 -4.94
N VAL A 194 -5.89 -8.07 -3.93
CA VAL A 194 -5.44 -7.50 -2.66
C VAL A 194 -3.94 -7.25 -2.75
N HIS A 195 -3.54 -6.03 -2.42
CA HIS A 195 -2.16 -5.57 -2.40
C HIS A 195 -1.65 -5.59 -0.97
N VAL A 196 -0.74 -6.49 -0.64
CA VAL A 196 -0.07 -6.50 0.67
C VAL A 196 1.19 -5.67 0.55
N LEU A 197 1.26 -4.58 1.31
CA LEU A 197 2.41 -3.70 1.44
C LEU A 197 3.11 -3.99 2.76
N VAL A 198 4.43 -4.18 2.73
CA VAL A 198 5.24 -4.51 3.91
C VAL A 198 6.45 -3.59 3.96
N ASP A 199 6.56 -2.77 5.01
CA ASP A 199 7.78 -2.00 5.30
C ASP A 199 8.87 -2.96 5.82
N LEU A 200 9.95 -3.09 5.05
CA LEU A 200 10.99 -4.07 5.30
C LEU A 200 11.90 -3.71 6.47
N GLU A 201 11.99 -2.42 6.83
CA GLU A 201 12.73 -2.03 8.02
C GLU A 201 11.99 -2.51 9.27
N TRP A 202 10.67 -2.33 9.28
CA TRP A 202 9.81 -2.81 10.34
C TRP A 202 9.73 -4.34 10.37
N ALA A 203 9.60 -4.96 9.19
CA ALA A 203 9.58 -6.41 9.07
C ALA A 203 10.89 -7.06 9.55
N GLY A 204 12.05 -6.43 9.33
CA GLY A 204 13.33 -6.91 9.85
C GLY A 204 13.39 -6.96 11.39
N LEU A 205 12.66 -6.07 12.05
CA LEU A 205 12.60 -6.01 13.52
C LEU A 205 11.59 -6.99 14.12
N PHE A 206 10.45 -7.21 13.46
CA PHE A 206 9.31 -7.91 14.10
C PHE A 206 8.70 -9.06 13.29
N MET A 207 8.75 -9.01 11.96
CA MET A 207 8.18 -10.06 11.12
C MET A 207 9.20 -11.12 10.70
N GLY A 208 10.50 -10.82 10.72
CA GLY A 208 11.55 -11.69 10.19
C GLY A 208 11.52 -11.69 8.67
N ALA A 209 12.55 -11.11 8.07
CA ALA A 209 12.53 -10.67 6.69
C ALA A 209 13.88 -11.11 6.08
N ARG A 210 13.90 -11.98 5.06
CA ARG A 210 15.16 -12.40 4.41
C ARG A 210 15.12 -12.23 2.88
N PRO A 211 16.23 -11.77 2.27
CA PRO A 211 16.41 -11.94 0.83
C PRO A 211 16.23 -13.41 0.46
N LEU A 212 15.56 -13.71 -0.66
CA LEU A 212 15.60 -15.05 -1.22
C LEU A 212 17.03 -15.37 -1.69
N PRO A 213 17.42 -16.66 -1.73
CA PRO A 213 18.71 -17.07 -2.26
C PRO A 213 18.93 -16.56 -3.70
N ALA A 214 20.20 -16.45 -4.08
CA ALA A 214 20.65 -15.75 -5.30
C ALA A 214 20.21 -16.39 -6.63
N ASP A 215 19.52 -17.53 -6.56
CA ASP A 215 18.99 -18.29 -7.69
C ASP A 215 17.60 -17.80 -8.17
N VAL A 216 16.96 -16.87 -7.46
CA VAL A 216 15.71 -16.27 -7.93
C VAL A 216 15.99 -15.08 -8.85
N GLU A 217 15.70 -15.26 -10.14
CA GLU A 217 15.93 -14.21 -11.14
C GLU A 217 15.07 -12.96 -10.88
N PRO A 218 15.64 -11.75 -10.97
CA PRO A 218 14.87 -10.51 -10.88
C PRO A 218 13.81 -10.44 -11.99
N VAL A 219 12.57 -10.11 -11.62
CA VAL A 219 11.49 -9.92 -12.58
C VAL A 219 11.44 -8.46 -13.02
N ARG A 220 11.20 -8.22 -14.30
CA ARG A 220 10.89 -6.88 -14.83
C ARG A 220 9.45 -6.56 -14.49
N ALA A 221 9.22 -5.46 -13.77
CA ALA A 221 7.87 -4.89 -13.70
C ALA A 221 7.50 -4.44 -15.12
N LEU A 222 6.38 -4.96 -15.66
CA LEU A 222 5.75 -4.45 -16.88
C LEU A 222 4.87 -3.25 -16.53
#